data_AF-A0A8J7QRU1-F1
#
_entry.id   AF-A0A8J7QRU1-F1
#
_cell.length_a   1.000
_cell.length_b   1.000
_cell.length_c   1.000
_cell.angle_alpha   90.00
_cell.angle_beta   90.00
_cell.angle_gamma   90.00
#
_symmetry.space_group_name_H-M   'P 1'
#
loop_
_entity.id
_entity.type
_entity.pdbx_description
1 polymer ?
#
loop_
_entity_poly.entity_id
_entity_poly.type
_entity_poly.pdbx_seq_one_letter_code
_entity_poly.pdbx_strand_id
1 'polypeptide(L)'
;MSKLGSQEGGSKANVKLVELLCSRRPDVKIVAAIPVFNEEKAIARVVIEASRHAHKVVVVDDGSEDLTAEIAERLGATVIRHGRNMGKGAALKDCFEAARQMGADVLVT
;
A
#
# COMPACT_ATOMS: atom_id res chain seq x y z
N MET A 1 31.67 57.41 -9.62
CA MET A 1 32.31 56.14 -9.19
C MET A 1 31.85 55.88 -7.76
N SER A 2 31.29 54.76 -7.31
CA SER A 2 31.05 53.43 -7.87
C SER A 2 30.02 52.79 -6.92
N LYS A 3 28.99 52.13 -7.48
CA LYS A 3 28.01 51.35 -6.70
C LYS A 3 28.73 50.16 -6.06
N LEU A 4 28.71 50.01 -4.73
CA LEU A 4 28.86 48.71 -4.09
C LEU A 4 27.47 48.11 -3.92
N GLY A 5 27.10 47.22 -4.85
CA GLY A 5 25.98 46.30 -4.68
C GLY A 5 26.42 45.17 -3.78
N SER A 6 25.94 45.16 -2.54
CA SER A 6 26.13 44.06 -1.60
C SER A 6 25.46 42.80 -2.15
N GLN A 7 26.24 41.73 -2.25
CA GLN A 7 25.78 40.42 -2.69
C GLN A 7 24.90 39.75 -1.61
N GLU A 8 23.59 39.68 -1.85
CA GLU A 8 22.67 38.77 -1.17
C GLU A 8 22.71 37.37 -1.82
N GLY A 9 23.85 36.68 -1.71
CA GLY A 9 24.06 35.38 -2.37
C GLY A 9 23.91 34.15 -1.47
N GLY A 10 24.02 34.30 -0.14
CA GLY A 10 24.27 33.16 0.77
C GLY A 10 23.03 32.49 1.39
N SER A 11 21.87 33.15 1.42
CA SER A 11 20.73 32.68 2.25
C SER A 11 19.74 31.77 1.52
N LYS A 12 19.53 31.98 0.21
CA LYS A 12 18.48 31.26 -0.55
C LYS A 12 18.75 29.75 -0.72
N ALA A 13 20.01 29.34 -0.80
CA ALA A 13 20.37 27.93 -0.99
C ALA A 13 20.05 27.08 0.26
N ASN A 14 20.32 27.62 1.46
CA ASN A 14 20.11 26.91 2.72
C ASN A 14 18.61 26.80 3.05
N VAL A 15 17.82 27.83 2.77
CA VAL A 15 16.35 27.79 2.95
C VAL A 15 15.72 26.73 2.04
N LYS A 16 16.14 26.67 0.77
CA LYS A 16 15.63 25.68 -0.20
C LYS A 16 16.02 24.24 0.16
N LEU A 17 17.20 24.05 0.74
CA LEU A 17 17.66 22.75 1.22
C LEU A 17 16.87 22.29 2.45
N VAL A 18 16.59 23.18 3.40
CA VAL A 18 15.75 22.88 4.57
C VAL A 18 14.31 22.59 4.16
N GLU A 19 13.74 23.35 3.22
CA GLU A 19 12.42 23.07 2.64
C GLU A 19 12.38 21.71 1.92
N LEU A 20 13.43 21.36 1.14
CA LEU A 20 13.51 20.08 0.45
C LEU A 20 13.66 18.90 1.43
N LEU A 21 14.41 19.08 2.52
CA LEU A 21 14.59 18.06 3.55
C LEU A 21 13.32 17.86 4.40
N CYS A 22 12.59 18.95 4.72
CA CYS A 22 11.31 18.88 5.44
C CYS A 22 10.15 18.38 4.56
N SER A 23 10.22 18.57 3.24
CA SER A 23 9.18 18.11 2.29
C SER A 23 9.35 16.65 1.88
N ARG A 24 10.49 16.01 2.16
CA ARG A 24 10.64 14.56 2.06
C ARG A 24 9.87 13.90 3.20
N ARG A 25 8.61 13.55 2.92
CA ARG A 25 7.95 12.50 3.70
C ARG A 25 8.72 11.19 3.46
N PRO A 26 8.93 10.35 4.50
CA PRO A 26 9.44 9.01 4.28
C PRO A 26 8.58 8.30 3.24
N ASP A 27 9.18 7.44 2.44
CA ASP A 27 8.46 6.62 1.46
C ASP A 27 7.62 5.60 2.24
N VAL A 28 6.38 5.95 2.56
CA VAL A 28 5.49 5.13 3.41
C VAL A 28 4.94 3.99 2.57
N LYS A 29 5.35 2.77 2.89
CA LYS A 29 4.88 1.57 2.21
C LYS A 29 3.51 1.12 2.72
N ILE A 30 2.48 1.47 1.95
CA ILE A 30 1.09 1.08 2.22
C ILE A 30 0.76 -0.26 1.55
N VAL A 31 0.28 -1.23 2.34
CA VAL A 31 -0.29 -2.49 1.87
C VAL A 31 -1.78 -2.53 2.20
N ALA A 32 -2.62 -2.75 1.19
CA ALA A 32 -4.02 -3.10 1.39
C ALA A 32 -4.15 -4.62 1.43
N ALA A 33 -4.66 -5.19 2.51
CA ALA A 33 -4.90 -6.62 2.65
C ALA A 33 -6.39 -6.88 2.78
N ILE A 34 -6.95 -7.75 1.93
CA ILE A 34 -8.39 -7.98 1.83
C ILE A 34 -8.65 -9.43 2.25
N PRO A 35 -9.20 -9.70 3.44
CA PRO A 35 -9.69 -11.03 3.78
C PRO A 35 -11.04 -11.26 3.09
N VAL A 36 -11.21 -12.41 2.46
CA VAL A 36 -12.38 -12.67 1.60
C VAL A 36 -12.77 -14.14 1.58
N PHE A 37 -14.07 -14.41 1.42
CA PHE A 37 -14.64 -15.74 1.22
C PHE A 37 -15.90 -15.64 0.33
N ASN A 38 -15.88 -16.27 -0.84
CA ASN A 38 -16.96 -16.31 -1.84
C ASN A 38 -17.52 -14.93 -2.26
N GLU A 39 -16.64 -14.05 -2.77
CA GLU A 39 -16.96 -12.67 -3.16
C GLU A 39 -16.64 -12.37 -4.63
N GLU A 40 -16.81 -13.33 -5.55
CA GLU A 40 -16.43 -13.20 -6.97
C GLU A 40 -17.07 -11.98 -7.67
N LYS A 41 -18.23 -11.54 -7.18
CA LYS A 41 -18.99 -10.40 -7.71
C LYS A 41 -18.45 -9.04 -7.25
N ALA A 42 -17.74 -9.00 -6.12
CA ALA A 42 -17.27 -7.77 -5.48
C ALA A 42 -15.75 -7.60 -5.57
N ILE A 43 -15.00 -8.70 -5.50
CA ILE A 43 -13.54 -8.67 -5.34
C ILE A 43 -12.83 -7.86 -6.41
N ALA A 44 -13.31 -7.90 -7.66
CA ALA A 44 -12.73 -7.14 -8.76
C ALA A 44 -12.70 -5.63 -8.48
N ARG A 45 -13.83 -5.09 -8.03
CA ARG A 45 -13.96 -3.65 -7.71
C ARG A 45 -13.06 -3.29 -6.52
N VAL A 46 -13.03 -4.12 -5.48
CA VAL A 46 -12.23 -3.84 -4.28
C VAL A 46 -10.74 -3.83 -4.61
N VAL A 47 -10.24 -4.80 -5.38
CA VAL A 47 -8.82 -4.85 -5.79
C VAL A 47 -8.46 -3.65 -6.66
N ILE A 48 -9.30 -3.29 -7.63
CA ILE A 48 -9.07 -2.12 -8.50
C ILE A 48 -8.99 -0.83 -7.67
N GLU A 49 -9.97 -0.58 -6.79
CA GLU A 49 -9.97 0.64 -5.99
C GLU A 49 -8.81 0.65 -4.97
N ALA A 50 -8.51 -0.47 -4.32
CA ALA A 50 -7.38 -0.57 -3.39
C ALA A 50 -6.04 -0.28 -4.10
N SER A 51 -5.86 -0.77 -5.33
CA SER A 51 -4.63 -0.58 -6.10
C SER A 51 -4.34 0.88 -6.47
N ARG A 52 -5.36 1.76 -6.46
CA ARG A 52 -5.19 3.20 -6.68
C ARG A 52 -4.59 3.94 -5.49
N HIS A 53 -4.62 3.33 -4.31
CA HIS A 53 -4.24 3.97 -3.05
C HIS A 53 -3.11 3.26 -2.31
N ALA A 54 -2.93 1.95 -2.54
CA ALA A 54 -1.90 1.15 -1.91
C ALA A 54 -0.78 0.78 -2.90
N HIS A 55 0.44 0.62 -2.38
CA HIS A 55 1.59 0.18 -3.17
C HIS A 55 1.50 -1.31 -3.52
N LYS A 56 0.80 -2.09 -2.69
CA LYS A 56 0.54 -3.51 -2.88
C LYS A 56 -0.86 -3.86 -2.41
N VAL A 57 -1.53 -4.73 -3.15
CA VAL A 57 -2.78 -5.37 -2.74
C VAL A 57 -2.50 -6.84 -2.46
N VAL A 58 -2.88 -7.28 -1.27
CA VAL A 58 -2.86 -8.68 -0.84
C VAL A 58 -4.31 -9.11 -0.66
N VAL A 59 -4.65 -10.29 -1.16
CA VAL A 59 -5.95 -10.92 -0.95
C VAL A 59 -5.71 -12.20 -0.18
N VAL A 60 -6.36 -12.34 0.97
CA VAL A 60 -6.36 -13.58 1.74
C VAL A 60 -7.70 -14.27 1.49
N ASP A 61 -7.69 -15.24 0.59
CA ASP A 61 -8.84 -16.08 0.26
C ASP A 61 -9.00 -17.19 1.30
N ASP A 62 -10.03 -17.08 2.14
CA ASP A 62 -10.35 -18.01 3.21
C ASP A 62 -11.08 -19.27 2.69
N GLY A 63 -10.55 -19.87 1.63
CA GLY A 63 -11.05 -21.10 1.04
C GLY A 63 -12.33 -20.93 0.23
N SER A 64 -12.42 -19.90 -0.62
CA SER A 64 -13.54 -19.75 -1.55
C SER A 64 -13.63 -20.91 -2.54
N GLU A 65 -14.86 -21.27 -2.90
CA GLU A 65 -15.20 -22.30 -3.89
C GLU A 65 -15.60 -21.70 -5.26
N ASP A 66 -15.69 -20.37 -5.33
CA ASP A 66 -16.03 -19.61 -6.52
C ASP A 66 -14.77 -19.01 -7.20
N LEU A 67 -14.95 -18.09 -8.15
CA LEU A 67 -13.84 -17.50 -8.92
C LEU A 67 -13.06 -16.41 -8.15
N THR A 68 -13.34 -16.19 -6.87
CA THR A 68 -12.81 -15.06 -6.10
C THR A 68 -11.29 -14.92 -6.15
N ALA A 69 -10.55 -15.99 -5.85
CA ALA A 69 -9.09 -15.99 -5.88
C ALA A 69 -8.55 -15.73 -7.29
N GLU A 70 -9.12 -16.40 -8.29
CA GLU A 70 -8.69 -16.29 -9.68
C GLU A 70 -8.89 -14.85 -10.22
N ILE A 71 -10.02 -14.22 -9.89
CA ILE A 71 -10.29 -12.83 -10.26
C ILE A 71 -9.25 -11.89 -9.62
N ALA A 72 -8.93 -12.08 -8.34
CA ALA A 72 -7.94 -11.27 -7.65
C ALA A 72 -6.52 -11.43 -8.24
N GLU A 73 -6.10 -12.67 -8.54
CA GLU A 73 -4.82 -12.95 -9.19
C GLU A 73 -4.71 -12.30 -10.57
N ARG A 74 -5.76 -12.42 -11.40
CA ARG A 74 -5.83 -11.83 -12.75
C ARG A 74 -5.73 -10.30 -12.73
N LEU A 75 -6.12 -9.65 -11.63
CA LEU A 75 -6.00 -8.20 -11.42
C LEU A 75 -4.66 -7.78 -10.81
N GLY A 76 -3.75 -8.72 -10.55
CA GLY A 76 -2.40 -8.45 -10.05
C GLY A 76 -2.28 -8.36 -8.53
N ALA A 77 -3.31 -8.75 -7.78
CA ALA A 77 -3.19 -8.90 -6.33
C ALA A 77 -2.27 -10.09 -5.99
N THR A 78 -1.56 -9.99 -4.87
CA THR A 78 -0.89 -11.17 -4.28
C THR A 78 -1.93 -11.97 -3.51
N VAL A 79 -2.17 -13.23 -3.88
CA VAL A 79 -3.21 -14.06 -3.26
C VAL A 79 -2.59 -15.09 -2.33
N ILE A 80 -3.09 -15.15 -1.10
CA ILE A 80 -2.81 -16.18 -0.10
C ILE A 80 -4.11 -16.98 0.06
N ARG A 81 -4.07 -18.29 -0.16
CA ARG A 81 -5.28 -19.13 -0.18
C ARG A 81 -5.27 -20.16 0.93
N HIS A 82 -6.33 -20.20 1.72
CA HIS A 82 -6.59 -21.27 2.67
C HIS A 82 -7.21 -22.48 1.96
N GLY A 83 -6.90 -23.68 2.44
CA GLY A 83 -7.49 -24.91 1.89
C GLY A 83 -8.96 -25.13 2.25
N ARG A 84 -9.49 -24.36 3.20
CA ARG A 84 -10.90 -24.33 3.65
C ARG A 84 -11.15 -23.03 4.42
N ASN A 85 -12.41 -22.71 4.67
CA ASN A 85 -12.78 -21.60 5.55
C ASN A 85 -12.27 -21.82 6.98
N MET A 86 -11.29 -21.00 7.38
CA MET A 86 -10.67 -20.98 8.71
C MET A 86 -11.29 -19.89 9.61
N GLY A 87 -12.13 -19.03 9.04
CA GLY A 87 -12.81 -17.94 9.70
C GLY A 87 -12.05 -16.62 9.55
N LYS A 88 -12.81 -15.52 9.59
CA LYS A 88 -12.30 -14.14 9.39
C LYS A 88 -11.09 -13.79 10.26
N GLY A 89 -11.03 -14.28 11.51
CA GLY A 89 -9.90 -14.02 12.40
C GLY A 89 -8.59 -14.65 11.92
N ALA A 90 -8.65 -15.84 11.33
CA ALA A 90 -7.48 -16.49 10.73
C ALA A 90 -7.04 -15.72 9.49
N ALA A 91 -7.97 -15.39 8.57
CA ALA A 91 -7.65 -14.60 7.39
C ALA A 91 -7.04 -13.23 7.73
N LEU A 92 -7.57 -12.54 8.74
CA LEU A 92 -6.99 -11.28 9.23
C LEU A 92 -5.58 -11.48 9.81
N LYS A 93 -5.35 -12.54 10.57
CA LYS A 93 -4.00 -12.86 11.09
C LYS A 93 -3.01 -13.00 9.94
N ASP A 94 -3.39 -13.65 8.86
CA ASP A 94 -2.55 -13.82 7.68
C ASP A 94 -2.40 -12.52 6.88
N CYS A 95 -3.40 -11.62 6.88
CA CYS A 95 -3.24 -10.24 6.39
C CYS A 95 -2.13 -9.48 7.15
N PHE A 96 -2.14 -9.54 8.49
CA PHE A 96 -1.11 -8.90 9.31
C PHE A 96 0.27 -9.49 9.06
N GLU A 97 0.36 -10.82 8.95
CA GLU A 97 1.62 -11.51 8.68
C GLU A 97 2.18 -11.13 7.30
N ALA A 98 1.34 -11.15 6.27
CA ALA A 98 1.74 -10.77 4.91
C ALA A 98 2.23 -9.32 4.84
N ALA A 99 1.51 -8.38 5.47
CA ALA A 99 1.92 -6.98 5.51
C ALA A 99 3.28 -6.81 6.22
N ARG A 100 3.48 -7.52 7.33
CA ARG A 100 4.75 -7.52 8.07
C ARG A 100 5.91 -8.06 7.24
N GLN A 101 5.71 -9.18 6.55
CA GLN A 101 6.73 -9.78 5.67
C GLN A 101 7.07 -8.88 4.48
N MET A 102 6.11 -8.09 4.00
CA MET A 102 6.33 -7.09 2.96
C MET A 102 7.00 -5.81 3.48
N GLY A 103 7.26 -5.68 4.78
CA GLY A 103 7.81 -4.46 5.38
C GLY A 103 6.89 -3.26 5.21
N ALA A 104 5.58 -3.47 5.35
CA ALA A 104 4.60 -2.38 5.29
C ALA A 104 4.75 -1.45 6.50
N ASP A 105 4.71 -0.14 6.25
CA ASP A 105 4.57 0.88 7.30
C ASP A 105 3.11 1.03 7.72
N VAL A 106 2.19 0.82 6.77
CA VAL A 106 0.74 0.93 6.98
C VAL A 106 0.04 -0.27 6.34
N LEU A 107 -0.83 -0.90 7.13
CA LEU A 107 -1.78 -1.90 6.67
C LEU A 107 -3.19 -1.31 6.68
N VAL A 108 -3.94 -1.50 5.60
CA VAL A 108 -5.38 -1.22 5.50
C VAL A 108 -6.09 -2.54 5.20
N THR A 109 -7.12 -2.88 5.98
CA THR A 109 -7.89 -4.13 5.84
C THR A 109 -9.37 -3.94 6.11
#